data_AF-A0A1J5IMW7-F1
#
_entry.id   AF-A0A1J5IMW7-F1
#
_cell.length_a   1.000
_cell.length_b   1.000
_cell.length_c   1.000
_cell.angle_alpha   90.00
_cell.angle_beta   90.00
_cell.angle_gamma   90.00
#
_symmetry.space_group_name_H-M   'P 1'
#
loop_
_entity.id
_entity.type
_entity.pdbx_description
1 polymer ?
#
loop_
_entity_poly.entity_id
_entity_poly.type
_entity_poly.pdbx_seq_one_letter_code
_entity_poly.pdbx_strand_id
1 'polypeptide(L)'
;MEAASADLVWKSIDRYSKDYIELQTKDKVKIYKTPDSVLQKELDIFDKVMEEYSAKNPLFKEVIESQRKYAERTVKWKLDTVVGARMAYNHYFGKKAAPKKAAPAKAAPAKAEPAKAEPKKK
;
A
#
# COMPACT_ATOMS: atom_id res chain seq x y z
N MET A 1 5.78 -25.17 24.80
CA MET A 1 6.24 -23.81 24.44
C MET A 1 5.32 -23.16 23.41
N GLU A 2 4.81 -23.93 22.44
CA GLU A 2 3.92 -23.44 21.36
C GLU A 2 2.58 -22.86 21.83
N ALA A 3 1.97 -23.47 22.86
CA ALA A 3 0.73 -22.95 23.45
C ALA A 3 0.92 -21.58 24.15
N ALA A 4 2.05 -21.37 24.83
CA ALA A 4 2.33 -20.10 25.51
C ALA A 4 2.69 -18.99 24.52
N SER A 5 3.41 -19.31 23.44
CA SER A 5 3.69 -18.34 22.37
C SER A 5 2.42 -17.97 21.59
N ALA A 6 1.54 -18.94 21.31
CA ALA A 6 0.25 -18.65 20.69
C ALA A 6 -0.63 -17.80 21.61
N ASP A 7 -0.65 -18.12 22.91
CA ASP A 7 -1.40 -17.39 23.93
C ASP A 7 -0.99 -15.93 24.02
N LEU A 8 0.32 -15.66 23.94
CA LEU A 8 0.85 -14.31 23.91
C LEU A 8 0.38 -13.53 22.67
N VAL A 9 0.36 -14.16 21.48
CA VAL A 9 0.02 -13.45 20.23
C VAL A 9 -1.45 -13.04 20.20
N TRP A 10 -2.40 -13.94 20.47
CA TRP A 10 -3.82 -13.59 20.36
C TRP A 10 -4.27 -12.59 21.44
N LYS A 11 -3.78 -12.74 22.68
CA LYS A 11 -4.04 -11.78 23.76
C LYS A 11 -3.46 -10.41 23.46
N SER A 12 -2.25 -10.36 22.89
CA SER A 12 -1.63 -9.09 22.49
C SER A 12 -2.42 -8.40 21.39
N ILE A 13 -2.90 -9.14 20.39
CA ILE A 13 -3.74 -8.57 19.31
C ILE A 13 -5.04 -7.98 19.89
N ASP A 14 -5.75 -8.72 20.75
CA ASP A 14 -6.98 -8.24 21.39
C ASP A 14 -6.71 -6.95 22.19
N ARG A 15 -5.72 -6.99 23.09
CA ARG A 15 -5.36 -5.85 23.93
C ARG A 15 -4.95 -4.63 23.11
N TYR A 16 -4.00 -4.79 22.19
CA TYR A 16 -3.49 -3.67 21.39
C TYR A 16 -4.57 -3.07 20.48
N SER A 17 -5.49 -3.88 19.96
CA SER A 17 -6.60 -3.37 19.14
C SER A 17 -7.57 -2.51 19.93
N LYS A 18 -7.85 -2.86 21.19
CA LYS A 18 -8.68 -2.06 22.10
C LYS A 18 -7.98 -0.76 22.46
N ASP A 19 -6.72 -0.85 22.90
CA ASP A 19 -5.90 0.32 23.25
C ASP A 19 -5.78 1.30 22.05
N TYR A 20 -5.61 0.78 20.83
CA TYR A 20 -5.58 1.58 19.61
C TYR A 20 -6.87 2.38 19.38
N ILE A 21 -8.04 1.78 19.65
CA ILE A 21 -9.34 2.47 19.54
C ILE A 21 -9.48 3.53 20.64
N GLU A 22 -9.04 3.23 21.87
CA GLU A 22 -9.11 4.19 22.98
C GLU A 22 -8.27 5.43 22.71
N LEU A 23 -7.03 5.25 22.24
CA LEU A 23 -6.15 6.37 21.86
C LEU A 23 -6.80 7.29 20.82
N GLN A 24 -7.52 6.71 19.84
CA GLN A 24 -8.20 7.50 18.81
C GLN A 24 -9.47 8.20 19.31
N THR A 25 -10.24 7.52 20.16
CA THR A 25 -11.61 7.95 20.50
C THR A 25 -11.69 8.74 21.81
N LYS A 26 -10.94 8.35 22.83
CA LYS A 26 -10.90 9.02 24.14
C LYS A 26 -9.81 10.10 24.15
N ASP A 27 -8.58 9.71 23.82
CA ASP A 27 -7.42 10.61 23.93
C ASP A 27 -7.20 11.48 22.69
N LYS A 28 -7.99 11.25 21.62
CA LYS A 28 -7.99 12.03 20.38
C LYS A 28 -6.62 12.05 19.66
N VAL A 29 -5.83 11.00 19.84
CA VAL A 29 -4.56 10.81 19.12
C VAL A 29 -4.84 10.56 17.64
N LYS A 30 -4.25 11.39 16.79
CA LYS A 30 -4.33 11.23 15.33
C LYS A 30 -3.24 10.28 14.85
N ILE A 31 -3.63 9.08 14.43
CA ILE A 31 -2.72 8.06 13.95
C ILE A 31 -2.70 8.05 12.42
N TYR A 32 -1.51 8.15 11.84
CA TYR A 32 -1.30 8.14 10.40
C TYR A 32 -0.43 6.97 10.01
N LYS A 33 -0.74 6.35 8.86
CA LYS A 33 0.22 5.48 8.19
C LYS A 33 1.30 6.37 7.58
N THR A 34 2.57 6.06 7.81
CA THR A 34 3.68 6.72 7.09
C THR A 34 3.46 6.58 5.58
N PRO A 35 3.53 7.68 4.81
CA PRO A 35 3.37 7.63 3.36
C PRO A 35 4.39 6.70 2.71
N ASP A 36 3.97 5.95 1.68
CA ASP A 36 4.85 4.98 1.01
C ASP A 36 6.09 5.67 0.37
N SER A 37 5.97 6.93 -0.05
CA SER A 37 7.09 7.72 -0.57
C SER A 37 8.18 8.01 0.46
N VAL A 38 7.80 8.22 1.73
CA VAL A 38 8.75 8.42 2.83
C VAL A 38 9.46 7.11 3.12
N LEU A 39 8.71 6.00 3.19
CA LEU A 39 9.28 4.66 3.40
C LEU A 39 10.24 4.24 2.27
N GLN A 40 9.94 4.59 1.01
CA GLN A 40 10.87 4.35 -0.10
C GLN A 40 12.17 5.16 0.07
N LYS A 41 12.06 6.42 0.51
CA LYS A 41 13.23 7.26 0.75
C LYS A 41 14.11 6.72 1.88
N GLU A 42 13.50 6.15 2.91
CA GLU A 42 14.22 5.49 4.00
C GLU A 42 15.08 4.32 3.48
N LEU A 43 14.56 3.53 2.52
CA LEU A 43 15.33 2.44 1.89
C LEU A 43 16.52 2.97 1.07
N ASP A 44 16.32 4.02 0.26
CA ASP A 44 17.41 4.64 -0.49
C ASP A 44 18.56 5.12 0.41
N ILE A 45 18.21 5.70 1.56
CA ILE A 45 19.18 6.19 2.54
C ILE A 45 19.83 5.02 3.26
N PHE A 46 19.04 4.01 3.64
CA PHE A 46 19.54 2.81 4.27
C PHE A 46 20.62 2.15 3.41
N ASP A 47 20.39 1.97 2.11
CA ASP A 47 21.38 1.37 1.20
C ASP A 47 22.72 2.13 1.20
N LYS A 48 22.68 3.46 1.21
CA LYS A 48 23.91 4.29 1.30
C LYS A 48 24.65 4.09 2.61
N VAL A 49 23.93 4.08 3.73
CA VAL A 49 24.51 3.83 5.05
C VAL A 49 25.13 2.44 5.08
N MET A 50 24.42 1.42 4.58
CA MET A 50 24.93 0.06 4.57
C MET A 50 26.20 -0.08 3.73
N GLU A 51 26.29 0.60 2.59
CA GLU A 51 27.49 0.66 1.76
C GLU A 51 28.67 1.30 2.53
N GLU A 52 28.44 2.46 3.15
CA GLU A 52 29.46 3.18 3.91
C GLU A 52 30.04 2.32 5.06
N TYR A 53 29.17 1.67 5.85
CA TYR A 53 29.61 0.84 6.96
C TYR A 53 30.23 -0.49 6.49
N SER A 54 29.76 -1.06 5.38
CA SER A 54 30.36 -2.25 4.77
C SER A 54 31.77 -2.00 4.24
N ALA A 55 32.05 -0.78 3.75
CA ALA A 55 33.39 -0.40 3.32
C ALA A 55 34.37 -0.28 4.51
N LYS A 56 33.87 0.09 5.69
CA LYS A 56 34.68 0.28 6.90
C LYS A 56 34.96 -1.00 7.67
N ASN A 57 34.06 -1.99 7.60
CA ASN A 57 34.17 -3.22 8.41
C ASN A 57 33.81 -4.47 7.58
N PRO A 58 34.79 -5.32 7.25
CA PRO A 58 34.55 -6.56 6.50
C PRO A 58 33.59 -7.54 7.19
N LEU A 59 33.61 -7.65 8.52
CA LEU A 59 32.68 -8.51 9.26
C LEU A 59 31.24 -7.98 9.14
N PHE A 60 31.07 -6.66 9.21
CA PHE A 60 29.77 -6.04 8.99
C PHE A 60 29.22 -6.36 7.60
N LYS A 61 30.07 -6.25 6.56
CA LYS A 61 29.71 -6.61 5.19
C LYS A 61 29.23 -8.06 5.09
N GLU A 62 29.98 -9.01 5.65
CA GLU A 62 29.62 -10.43 5.64
C GLU A 62 28.26 -10.70 6.31
N VAL A 63 28.03 -10.11 7.48
CA VAL A 63 26.77 -10.26 8.21
C VAL A 63 25.59 -9.76 7.38
N ILE A 64 25.72 -8.59 6.75
CA ILE A 64 24.64 -8.00 5.96
C ILE A 64 24.38 -8.77 4.67
N GLU A 65 25.41 -9.29 4.01
CA GLU A 65 25.24 -10.17 2.86
C GLU A 65 24.53 -11.48 3.25
N SER A 66 24.86 -12.06 4.40
CA SER A 66 24.19 -13.25 4.94
C SER A 66 22.70 -12.98 5.24
N GLN A 67 22.41 -11.87 5.92
CA GLN A 67 21.04 -11.43 6.21
C GLN A 67 20.23 -11.19 4.93
N ARG A 68 20.81 -10.55 3.91
CA ARG A 68 20.15 -10.33 2.61
C ARG A 68 19.79 -11.64 1.91
N LYS A 69 20.72 -12.60 1.85
CA LYS A 69 20.46 -13.93 1.26
C LYS A 69 19.34 -14.68 2.01
N TYR A 70 19.34 -14.62 3.33
CA TYR A 70 18.28 -15.22 4.13
C TYR A 70 16.92 -14.55 3.89
N ALA A 71 16.89 -13.22 3.87
CA ALA A 71 15.68 -12.44 3.63
C ALA A 71 15.10 -12.73 2.24
N GLU A 72 15.94 -12.76 1.19
CA GLU A 72 15.51 -13.07 -0.18
C GLU A 72 14.75 -14.41 -0.25
N ARG A 73 15.31 -15.47 0.31
CA ARG A 73 14.68 -16.80 0.33
C ARG A 73 13.38 -16.82 1.15
N THR A 74 13.43 -16.28 2.38
CA THR A 74 12.34 -16.45 3.36
C THR A 74 11.18 -15.52 3.11
N VAL A 75 11.45 -14.26 2.74
CA VAL A 75 10.40 -13.29 2.44
C VAL A 75 9.70 -13.65 1.14
N LYS A 76 10.40 -14.14 0.11
CA LYS A 76 9.77 -14.66 -1.11
C LYS A 76 8.76 -15.76 -0.80
N TRP A 77 9.17 -16.81 -0.08
CA TRP A 77 8.25 -17.87 0.35
C TRP A 77 7.07 -17.34 1.16
N LYS A 78 7.31 -16.39 2.08
CA LYS A 78 6.25 -15.77 2.89
C LYS A 78 5.23 -15.02 2.03
N LEU A 79 5.68 -14.27 1.02
CA LEU A 79 4.80 -13.52 0.11
C LEU A 79 3.90 -14.46 -0.71
N ASP A 80 4.40 -15.64 -1.08
CA ASP A 80 3.64 -16.62 -1.85
C ASP A 80 2.66 -17.44 -1.00
N THR A 81 2.97 -17.63 0.29
CA THR A 81 2.21 -18.55 1.16
C THR A 81 1.29 -17.86 2.18
N VAL A 82 1.55 -16.60 2.53
CA VAL A 82 0.73 -15.85 3.47
C VAL A 82 -0.19 -14.91 2.71
N VAL A 83 -1.50 -15.17 2.79
CA VAL A 83 -2.51 -14.33 2.13
C VAL A 83 -2.50 -12.92 2.72
N GLY A 84 -2.41 -11.91 1.86
CA GLY A 84 -2.44 -10.51 2.27
C GLY A 84 -3.76 -10.12 2.93
N ALA A 85 -3.72 -9.75 4.22
CA ALA A 85 -4.91 -9.43 5.02
C ALA A 85 -5.75 -8.26 4.47
N ARG A 86 -5.13 -7.34 3.71
CA ARG A 86 -5.81 -6.17 3.12
C ARG A 86 -6.93 -6.58 2.17
N MET A 87 -6.75 -7.65 1.40
CA MET A 87 -7.76 -8.11 0.44
C MET A 87 -9.05 -8.50 1.17
N ALA A 88 -8.94 -9.39 2.16
CA ALA A 88 -10.09 -9.83 2.95
C ALA A 88 -10.70 -8.69 3.79
N TYR A 89 -9.86 -7.87 4.44
CA TYR A 89 -10.34 -6.72 5.21
C TYR A 89 -11.15 -5.76 4.34
N ASN A 90 -10.65 -5.41 3.15
CA ASN A 90 -11.33 -4.49 2.25
C ASN A 90 -12.63 -5.09 1.68
N HIS A 91 -12.69 -6.41 1.47
CA HIS A 91 -13.89 -7.08 1.01
C HIS A 91 -15.06 -6.90 1.99
N TYR A 92 -14.80 -7.07 3.30
CA TYR A 92 -15.85 -7.00 4.33
C TYR A 92 -16.04 -5.59 4.93
N PHE A 93 -14.97 -4.82 5.10
CA PHE A 93 -14.95 -3.57 5.87
C PHE A 93 -14.50 -2.35 5.06
N GLY A 94 -14.08 -2.54 3.81
CA GLY A 94 -13.74 -1.44 2.92
C GLY A 94 -14.98 -0.58 2.66
N LYS A 95 -14.82 0.74 2.68
CA LYS A 95 -15.90 1.64 2.24
C LYS A 95 -16.24 1.29 0.79
N LYS A 96 -17.49 0.89 0.52
CA LYS A 96 -17.98 0.76 -0.86
C LYS A 96 -17.73 2.10 -1.54
N ALA A 97 -17.01 2.07 -2.66
CA ALA A 97 -16.86 3.27 -3.48
C ALA A 97 -18.28 3.78 -3.79
N ALA A 98 -18.53 5.07 -3.51
CA ALA A 98 -19.77 5.69 -3.94
C ALA A 98 -19.91 5.41 -5.45
N PRO A 99 -21.11 5.02 -5.93
CA PRO A 99 -21.30 4.77 -7.35
C PRO A 99 -20.80 6.00 -8.09
N LYS A 100 -19.87 5.80 -9.04
CA LYS A 100 -19.45 6.87 -9.95
C LYS A 100 -20.72 7.43 -10.55
N LYS A 101 -21.10 8.65 -10.14
CA LYS A 101 -22.16 9.41 -10.78
C LYS A 101 -21.79 9.42 -12.26
N ALA A 102 -22.61 8.77 -13.10
CA ALA A 102 -22.36 8.71 -14.52
C ALA A 102 -22.08 10.13 -15.00
N ALA A 103 -20.91 10.34 -15.63
CA ALA A 103 -20.64 11.60 -16.29
C ALA A 103 -21.79 11.87 -17.26
N PRO A 104 -22.38 13.08 -17.28
CA PRO A 104 -23.45 13.37 -18.22
C PRO A 104 -22.94 13.08 -19.63
N ALA A 105 -23.73 12.32 -20.38
CA ALA A 105 -23.42 11.95 -21.75
C ALA A 105 -23.03 13.21 -22.53
N LYS A 106 -21.81 13.21 -23.06
CA LYS A 106 -21.34 14.25 -23.98
C LYS A 106 -22.38 14.37 -25.09
N ALA A 107 -23.00 15.54 -25.22
CA ALA A 107 -23.97 15.84 -26.26
C ALA A 107 -23.39 15.43 -27.62
N ALA A 108 -24.18 14.69 -28.41
CA ALA A 108 -23.83 14.31 -29.76
C ALA A 108 -23.50 15.55 -30.61
N PRO A 109 -22.48 15.51 -31.49
CA PRO A 109 -22.18 16.64 -32.35
C PRO A 109 -23.36 16.88 -33.31
N ALA A 110 -23.70 18.15 -33.47
CA ALA A 110 -24.75 18.63 -34.36
C ALA A 110 -24.59 18.06 -35.78
N LYS A 111 -25.70 17.57 -36.33
CA LYS A 111 -25.81 17.19 -37.74
C LYS A 111 -25.37 18.36 -38.61
N ALA A 112 -24.42 18.12 -39.51
CA ALA A 112 -24.14 19.02 -40.62
C ALA A 112 -25.37 19.09 -41.54
N GLU A 113 -25.90 20.29 -41.72
CA GLU A 113 -26.93 20.61 -42.71
C GLU A 113 -26.30 20.60 -44.12
N PRO A 114 -26.96 20.03 -45.15
CA PRO A 114 -26.37 19.93 -46.48
C PRO A 114 -26.41 21.28 -47.20
N ALA A 115 -25.33 21.58 -47.93
CA ALA A 115 -25.19 22.78 -48.75
C ALA A 115 -26.35 22.93 -49.74
N LYS A 116 -27.05 24.08 -49.68
CA LYS A 116 -27.98 24.51 -50.72
C LYS A 116 -27.19 24.88 -51.98
N ALA A 117 -27.41 24.14 -53.06
CA ALA A 117 -27.05 24.55 -54.40
C ALA A 117 -28.06 25.61 -54.87
N GLU A 118 -27.56 26.81 -55.23
CA GLU A 118 -28.36 27.81 -55.95
C GLU A 118 -28.21 27.65 -57.47
N PRO A 119 -29.28 27.89 -58.26
CA PRO A 119 -29.31 27.57 -59.67
C PRO A 119 -28.70 28.70 -60.52
N LYS A 120 -27.91 28.32 -61.54
CA LYS A 120 -27.40 29.24 -62.57
C LYS A 120 -28.57 29.83 -63.37
N LYS A 121 -28.71 31.16 -63.38
CA LYS A 121 -29.44 31.90 -64.43
C LYS A 121 -28.48 32.24 -65.57
N LYS A 122 -29.05 32.17 -66.78
CA LYS A 122 -28.52 32.45 -68.12
C LYS A 122 -27.33 33.41 -68.21
#